data_AF-A0A2Y9B8Q4-F1
#
_entry.id   AF-A0A2Y9B8Q4-F1
#
_cell.length_a   1.000
_cell.length_b   1.000
_cell.length_c   1.000
_cell.angle_alpha   90.00
_cell.angle_beta   90.00
_cell.angle_gamma   90.00
#
_symmetry.space_group_name_H-M   'P 1'
#
loop_
_entity.id
_entity.type
_entity.pdbx_description
1 polymer ?
#
loop_
_entity_poly.entity_id
_entity_poly.type
_entity_poly.pdbx_seq_one_letter_code
_entity_poly.pdbx_strand_id
1 'polypeptide(L)' 'MEKEYQEVTFEVCIEEVQNYIWQGKVKTNGKTISFKSDLELMLLLDRLVNENCQVPCP' A
#
# COMPACT_ATOMS: atom_id res chain seq x y z
N MET A 1 -26.96 0.34 7.12
CA MET A 1 -26.04 -0.22 6.11
C MET A 1 -24.71 -0.38 6.82
N GLU A 2 -24.41 -1.60 7.25
CA GLU A 2 -23.10 -1.89 7.84
C GLU A 2 -22.06 -1.76 6.72
N LYS A 3 -21.05 -0.92 6.92
CA LYS A 3 -19.94 -0.83 5.98
C LYS A 3 -19.19 -2.15 6.10
N GLU A 4 -19.22 -2.97 5.05
CA GLU A 4 -18.33 -4.13 4.96
C GLU A 4 -16.90 -3.60 4.81
N TYR A 5 -16.15 -3.59 5.91
CA TYR A 5 -14.73 -3.27 5.89
C TYR A 5 -14.01 -4.48 5.32
N GLN A 6 -13.53 -4.36 4.08
CA GLN A 6 -12.66 -5.38 3.51
C GLN A 6 -11.31 -5.32 4.25
N GLU A 7 -10.93 -6.41 4.88
CA GLU A 7 -9.63 -6.52 5.53
C GLU A 7 -8.53 -6.49 4.47
N VAL A 8 -7.62 -5.51 4.57
CA VAL A 8 -6.49 -5.38 3.65
C VAL A 8 -5.22 -5.77 4.39
N THR A 9 -4.57 -6.84 3.94
CA THR A 9 -3.27 -7.28 4.45
C THR A 9 -2.19 -6.97 3.43
N PHE A 10 -1.08 -6.38 3.90
CA PHE A 10 0.12 -6.14 3.11
C PHE A 10 1.38 -6.29 3.95
N GLU A 11 2.48 -6.66 3.31
CA GLU A 11 3.81 -6.75 3.90
C GLU A 11 4.71 -5.68 3.29
N VAL A 12 5.45 -4.95 4.12
CA VAL A 12 6.41 -3.93 3.69
C VAL A 12 7.83 -4.41 3.98
N CYS A 13 8.64 -4.55 2.93
CA CYS A 13 10.07 -4.82 3.02
C CYS A 13 10.84 -3.54 2.72
N ILE A 14 11.58 -3.02 3.69
CA ILE A 14 12.51 -1.88 3.50
C ILE A 14 13.88 -2.43 3.12
N GLU A 15 14.45 -1.93 2.03
CA GLU A 15 15.78 -2.29 1.55
C GLU A 15 16.78 -1.19 1.95
N GLU A 16 17.80 -1.55 2.73
CA GLU A 16 18.91 -0.63 3.00
C GLU A 16 19.78 -0.51 1.74
N VAL A 17 19.76 0.68 1.14
CA VAL A 17 20.62 0.99 -0.01
C VAL A 17 21.46 2.22 0.32
N GLN A 18 22.74 2.14 -0.01
CA GLN A 18 23.83 2.98 0.48
C GLN A 18 23.64 4.51 0.34
N ASN A 19 22.59 5.01 -0.33
CA ASN A 19 22.39 6.43 -0.62
C ASN A 19 20.93 6.94 -0.60
N TYR A 20 19.90 6.13 -0.28
CA TYR A 20 18.51 6.61 -0.42
C TYR A 20 17.57 6.25 0.75
N ILE A 21 16.79 7.28 1.09
CA ILE A 21 15.74 7.37 2.08
C ILE A 21 14.60 6.45 1.64
N TRP A 22 14.28 5.44 2.45
CA TRP A 22 13.07 4.60 2.37
C TRP A 22 12.71 4.10 0.97
N GLN A 23 13.40 3.06 0.52
CA GLN A 23 13.03 2.27 -0.65
C GLN A 23 12.74 0.82 -0.28
N GLY A 24 11.96 0.13 -1.12
CA GLY A 24 11.57 -1.22 -0.81
C GLY A 24 10.42 -1.75 -1.66
N LYS A 25 9.71 -2.74 -1.11
CA LYS A 25 8.60 -3.43 -1.78
C LYS A 25 7.42 -3.62 -0.84
N VAL A 26 6.21 -3.46 -1.37
CA VAL A 26 4.95 -3.83 -0.73
C VAL A 26 4.40 -5.08 -1.42
N LYS A 27 4.04 -6.11 -0.64
CA LYS A 27 3.38 -7.32 -1.14
C LYS A 27 1.94 -7.38 -0.65
N THR A 28 1.00 -7.67 -1.55
CA THR A 28 -0.43 -7.79 -1.24
C THR A 28 -1.16 -8.54 -2.34
N ASN A 29 -2.11 -9.42 -2.01
CA ASN A 29 -2.95 -10.15 -2.97
C ASN A 29 -2.16 -10.78 -4.14
N GLY A 30 -0.98 -11.35 -3.86
CA GLY A 30 -0.10 -11.95 -4.87
C GLY A 30 0.65 -10.96 -5.78
N LYS A 31 0.48 -9.66 -5.59
CA LYS A 31 1.21 -8.59 -6.29
C LYS A 31 2.36 -8.08 -5.43
N THR A 32 3.44 -7.69 -6.08
CA THR A 32 4.59 -7.00 -5.46
C THR A 32 4.79 -5.67 -6.16
N ILE A 33 4.83 -4.58 -5.39
CA ILE A 33 4.96 -3.21 -5.91
C ILE A 33 6.17 -2.57 -5.24
N SER A 34 7.08 -2.00 -6.03
CA SER A 34 8.28 -1.33 -5.49
C SER A 34 8.01 0.15 -5.20
N PHE A 35 8.64 0.69 -4.16
CA PHE A 35 8.64 2.12 -3.82
C PHE A 35 10.06 2.62 -3.61
N LYS A 36 10.28 3.91 -3.87
CA LYS A 36 11.60 4.57 -3.82
C LYS A 36 11.66 5.75 -2.85
N SER A 37 10.55 6.05 -2.18
CA SER A 37 10.47 7.07 -1.12
C SER A 37 9.35 6.74 -0.13
N ASP A 38 9.39 7.40 1.02
CA ASP A 38 8.33 7.41 2.01
C ASP A 38 7.00 7.94 1.44
N LEU A 39 7.05 8.98 0.59
CA LEU A 39 5.85 9.50 -0.08
C LEU A 39 5.22 8.45 -1.02
N GLU A 40 6.05 7.77 -1.82
CA GLU A 40 5.57 6.69 -2.69
C GLU A 40 4.94 5.56 -1.88
N LEU A 41 5.52 5.19 -0.73
CA LEU A 41 4.95 4.20 0.17
C LEU A 41 3.59 4.64 0.70
N MET A 42 3.46 5.87 1.21
CA MET A 42 2.21 6.39 1.76
C MET A 42 1.08 6.43 0.73
N LEU A 43 1.37 6.87 -0.50
CA LEU A 43 0.40 6.85 -1.61
C LEU A 43 -0.01 5.42 -1.99
N LEU A 44 0.92 4.47 -1.91
CA LEU A 44 0.65 3.05 -2.14
C LEU A 44 -0.30 2.48 -1.09
N LEU A 45 -0.07 2.76 0.19
CA LEU A 45 -0.93 2.29 1.27
C LEU A 45 -2.32 2.93 1.19
N ASP A 46 -2.40 4.23 0.90
CA ASP A 46 -3.68 4.92 0.72
C ASP A 46 -4.49 4.29 -0.42
N ARG A 47 -3.86 4.00 -1.57
CA ARG A 47 -4.53 3.26 -2.65
C ARG A 47 -4.96 1.85 -2.26
N LEU A 48 -4.12 1.09 -1.56
CA LEU A 48 -4.48 -0.28 -1.16
C LEU A 48 -5.67 -0.32 -0.19
N VAL A 49 -5.80 0.69 0.67
CA VAL A 49 -6.93 0.85 1.58
C VAL A 49 -8.17 1.39 0.85
N ASN A 50 -7.99 2.36 -0.05
CA ASN A 50 -9.10 3.07 -0.71
C ASN A 50 -9.61 2.41 -2.00
N GLU A 51 -8.79 1.71 -2.78
CA GLU A 51 -9.24 0.96 -3.97
C GLU A 51 -10.13 -0.23 -3.58
N ASN A 52 -9.94 -0.80 -2.38
CA ASN A 52 -10.86 -1.78 -1.80
C ASN A 52 -12.06 -1.11 -1.09
N CYS A 53 -12.02 0.21 -0.90
CA CYS A 53 -13.17 1.03 -0.52
C CYS A 53 -13.81 1.66 -1.77
N GLN A 54 -14.15 0.87 -2.80
CA GLN A 54 -15.15 1.32 -3.77
C GLN A 54 -16.53 1.33 -3.09
N VAL A 55 -16.78 2.37 -2.31
CA VAL A 55 -18.13 2.81 -2.02
C VAL A 55 -18.56 3.69 -3.19
N PRO A 56 -19.51 3.27 -4.05
CA PRO A 56 -20.28 4.24 -4.80
C PRO A 56 -21.13 4.98 -3.76
N CYS A 57 -20.81 6.23 -3.46
CA CYS A 57 -21.75 7.08 -2.73
C CYS A 57 -22.70 7.74 -3.75
N PRO A 58 -24.02 7.78 -3.46
CA PRO A 58 -25.08 8.28 -4.33
C PRO A 58 -25.05 9.80 -4.55
#